data_AF-A0A955LKY6-F1
#
_entry.id   AF-A0A955LKY6-F1
#
_cell.length_a   1.000
_cell.length_b   1.000
_cell.length_c   1.000
_cell.angle_alpha   90.00
_cell.angle_beta   90.00
_cell.angle_gamma   90.00
#
_symmetry.space_group_name_H-M   'P 1'
#
loop_
_entity.id
_entity.type
_entity.pdbx_description
1 polymer ?
#
loop_
_entity_poly.entity_id
_entity_poly.type
_entity_poly.pdbx_seq_one_letter_code
_entity_poly.pdbx_strand_id
1 'polypeptide(L)' 'MSKRTEEMKQLKEKSLDELVVLSRELTTEIDNERVKSYFGDQTKVNDVSVKRKKLARVKTLINQMNKDKKEDK' A
#
# COMPACT_ATOMS: atom_id res chain seq x y z
N MET A 1 -16.19 -9.72 -11.55
CA MET A 1 -15.73 -8.60 -10.70
C MET A 1 -14.31 -8.21 -11.09
N SER A 2 -13.92 -6.93 -11.01
CA SER A 2 -12.56 -6.49 -11.36
C SER A 2 -11.57 -6.79 -10.22
N LYS A 3 -10.33 -7.18 -10.55
CA LYS A 3 -9.25 -7.45 -9.58
C LYS A 3 -9.05 -6.30 -8.57
N ARG A 4 -9.29 -5.06 -9.01
CA ARG A 4 -9.20 -3.85 -8.17
C ARG A 4 -10.26 -3.78 -7.08
N THR A 5 -11.50 -4.18 -7.39
CA THR A 5 -12.61 -4.17 -6.43
C THR A 5 -12.42 -5.20 -5.32
N GLU A 6 -11.83 -6.35 -5.66
CA GLU A 6 -11.53 -7.42 -4.72
C GLU A 6 -10.37 -7.04 -3.79
N GLU A 7 -9.31 -6.45 -4.34
CA GLU A 7 -8.19 -5.89 -3.56
C GLU A 7 -8.67 -4.84 -2.54
N MET A 8 -9.58 -3.94 -2.94
CA MET A 8 -10.14 -2.95 -2.02
C MET A 8 -11.01 -3.55 -0.92
N LYS A 9 -11.73 -4.65 -1.18
CA LYS A 9 -12.50 -5.35 -0.12
C LYS A 9 -11.55 -5.94 0.92
N GLN A 10 -10.51 -6.66 0.47
CA GLN A 10 -9.50 -7.23 1.34
C GLN A 10 -8.78 -6.18 2.20
N LEU A 11 -8.47 -5.00 1.62
CA LEU A 11 -7.84 -3.92 2.38
C LEU A 11 -8.77 -3.32 3.44
N LYS A 12 -10.08 -3.28 3.21
CA LYS A 12 -11.05 -2.76 4.19
C LYS A 12 -11.32 -3.72 5.35
N GLU A 13 -11.06 -5.01 5.15
CA GLU A 13 -11.19 -6.03 6.21
C GLU A 13 -10.02 -6.00 7.20
N LYS A 14 -8.90 -5.35 6.85
CA LYS A 14 -7.74 -5.22 7.73
C LYS A 14 -7.95 -4.19 8.83
N SER A 15 -7.35 -4.48 9.99
CA SER A 15 -7.23 -3.54 11.09
C SER A 15 -6.29 -2.37 10.75
N LEU A 16 -6.37 -1.29 11.54
CA LEU A 16 -5.49 -0.13 11.39
C LEU A 16 -4.01 -0.53 11.51
N ASP A 17 -3.68 -1.38 12.48
CA ASP A 17 -2.30 -1.80 12.73
C ASP A 17 -1.76 -2.64 11.57
N GLU A 18 -2.57 -3.55 11.03
CA GLU A 18 -2.21 -4.32 9.83
C GLU A 18 -2.04 -3.43 8.60
N LEU A 19 -2.84 -2.38 8.44
CA LEU A 19 -2.67 -1.42 7.37
C LEU A 19 -1.38 -0.61 7.54
N VAL A 20 -1.03 -0.23 8.77
CA VAL A 20 0.24 0.45 9.07
C VAL A 20 1.43 -0.45 8.75
N VAL A 21 1.41 -1.71 9.17
CA VAL A 21 2.46 -2.69 8.84
C VAL A 21 2.58 -2.85 7.32
N LEU A 22 1.45 -3.07 6.63
CA LEU A 22 1.41 -3.20 5.17
C LEU A 22 1.94 -1.95 4.46
N SER A 23 1.70 -0.76 5.00
CA SER A 23 2.23 0.48 4.43
C SER A 23 3.76 0.55 4.50
N ARG A 24 4.36 0.03 5.58
CA ARG A 24 5.81 -0.04 5.76
C ARG A 24 6.42 -1.08 4.84
N GLU A 25 5.84 -2.27 4.77
CA GLU A 25 6.26 -3.33 3.85
C GLU A 25 6.29 -2.86 2.40
N LEU A 26 5.19 -2.26 1.92
CA LEU A 26 5.10 -1.74 0.57
C LEU A 26 6.12 -0.62 0.29
N THR A 27 6.43 0.21 1.29
CA THR A 27 7.45 1.25 1.15
C THR A 27 8.83 0.63 0.98
N THR A 28 9.19 -0.31 1.86
CA THR A 28 10.46 -1.05 1.80
C THR A 28 10.61 -1.80 0.47
N GLU A 29 9.56 -2.45 -0.02
CA GLU A 29 9.59 -3.14 -1.31
C GLU A 29 9.85 -2.18 -2.47
N ILE A 30 9.18 -1.02 -2.49
CA ILE A 30 9.37 0.01 -3.52
C ILE A 30 10.80 0.53 -3.49
N ASP A 31 11.36 0.76 -2.31
CA ASP A 31 12.72 1.27 -2.17
C ASP A 31 13.76 0.21 -2.56
N ASN A 32 13.54 -1.05 -2.19
CA ASN A 32 14.38 -2.17 -2.64
C ASN A 32 14.37 -2.30 -4.17
N GLU A 33 13.21 -2.16 -4.81
CA GLU A 33 13.11 -2.19 -6.28
C GLU A 33 13.81 -0.98 -6.93
N ARG A 34 13.73 0.21 -6.32
CA ARG A 34 14.49 1.37 -6.78
C ARG A 34 16.00 1.16 -6.69
N VAL A 35 16.47 0.59 -5.58
CA VAL A 35 17.89 0.27 -5.40
C VAL A 35 18.36 -0.74 -6.44
N LYS A 36 17.60 -1.82 -6.67
CA LYS A 36 17.91 -2.80 -7.73
C LYS A 36 18.00 -2.17 -9.12
N SER A 37 17.03 -1.31 -9.44
CA SER A 37 17.04 -0.57 -10.71
C SER A 37 18.27 0.33 -10.85
N TYR A 38 18.77 0.91 -9.76
CA TYR A 38 19.98 1.74 -9.77
C TYR A 38 21.23 0.93 -10.12
N PHE A 39 21.31 -0.33 -9.67
CA PHE A 39 22.41 -1.25 -9.98
C PHE A 39 22.26 -1.96 -11.34
N GLY A 40 21.33 -1.51 -12.21
CA GLY A 40 21.15 -2.06 -13.55
C GLY A 40 20.26 -3.30 -13.64
N ASP A 41 19.67 -3.74 -12.53
CA ASP A 41 18.70 -4.84 -12.53
C ASP A 41 17.32 -4.31 -12.94
N GLN A 42 16.97 -4.44 -14.23
CA GLN A 42 15.70 -3.98 -14.79
C GLN A 42 14.54 -4.96 -14.57
N THR A 43 14.67 -5.92 -13.65
CA THR A 43 13.55 -6.80 -13.32
C THR A 43 12.38 -5.99 -12.71
N LYS A 44 11.39 -5.70 -13.57
CA LYS A 44 10.00 -5.34 -13.26
C LYS A 44 9.71 -3.89 -12.83
N VAL A 45 10.04 -2.91 -13.67
CA VAL A 45 9.57 -1.51 -13.54
C VAL A 45 8.03 -1.39 -13.38
N ASN A 46 7.26 -2.30 -13.98
CA ASN A 46 5.80 -2.35 -13.85
C ASN A 46 5.31 -2.67 -12.43
N ASP A 47 6.09 -3.41 -11.62
CA ASP A 47 5.69 -3.80 -10.26
C ASP A 47 5.72 -2.61 -9.30
N VAL A 48 6.69 -1.69 -9.46
CA VAL A 48 6.79 -0.47 -8.65
C VAL A 48 5.53 0.39 -8.75
N SER A 49 4.99 0.57 -9.96
CA SER A 49 3.79 1.39 -10.20
C SER A 49 2.55 0.79 -9.54
N VAL A 50 2.41 -0.55 -9.63
CA VAL A 50 1.32 -1.28 -8.98
C VAL A 50 1.43 -1.16 -7.45
N LYS A 51 2.63 -1.35 -6.89
CA LYS A 51 2.89 -1.21 -5.45
C LYS A 51 2.63 0.21 -4.95
N ARG A 52 3.03 1.25 -5.69
CA ARG A 52 2.71 2.65 -5.34
C ARG A 52 1.21 2.93 -5.30
N LYS A 53 0.45 2.41 -6.27
CA LYS A 53 -1.01 2.54 -6.30
C LYS A 53 -1.65 1.82 -5.11
N LYS A 54 -1.15 0.64 -4.74
CA LYS A 54 -1.58 -0.09 -3.55
C LYS A 54 -1.27 0.67 -2.26
N LEU A 55 -0.04 1.19 -2.12
CA LEU A 55 0.39 2.02 -0.99
C LEU A 55 -0.49 3.27 -0.81
N ALA A 56 -0.83 3.95 -1.90
CA ALA A 56 -1.72 5.10 -1.85
C ALA A 56 -3.09 4.75 -1.25
N ARG A 57 -3.68 3.62 -1.66
CA ARG A 57 -4.98 3.15 -1.12
C ARG A 57 -4.88 2.80 0.36
N VAL A 58 -3.81 2.12 0.77
CA VAL A 58 -3.56 1.78 2.17
C VAL A 58 -3.45 3.06 3.02
N LYS A 59 -2.68 4.05 2.57
CA LYS A 59 -2.57 5.35 3.26
C LYS A 59 -3.91 6.08 3.34
N THR A 60 -4.73 6.04 2.29
CA THR A 60 -6.09 6.59 2.31
C THR A 60 -6.95 5.92 3.39
N LEU A 61 -6.92 4.59 3.49
CA LEU A 61 -7.69 3.85 4.50
C LEU A 61 -7.22 4.15 5.92
N ILE A 62 -5.91 4.19 6.16
CA ILE A 62 -5.33 4.60 7.45
C ILE A 62 -5.83 5.99 7.85
N ASN A 63 -5.77 6.95 6.91
CA ASN A 63 -6.23 8.30 7.17
C ASN A 63 -7.73 8.37 7.46
N GLN A 64 -8.54 7.57 6.76
CA GLN A 64 -9.99 7.49 7.02
C GLN A 64 -10.25 6.96 8.43
N MET A 65 -9.67 5.81 8.79
CA MET A 65 -9.86 5.20 10.11
C MET A 65 -9.36 6.10 11.25
N ASN A 66 -8.30 6.88 11.03
CA ASN A 66 -7.82 7.86 12.00
C ASN A 66 -8.74 9.07 12.15
N LYS A 67 -9.44 9.48 11.08
CA LYS A 67 -10.46 10.53 11.15
C LYS A 67 -11.68 10.04 11.92
N ASP A 68 -12.16 8.84 11.60
CA ASP A 68 -13.31 8.23 12.27
C ASP A 68 -13.05 8.13 13.80
N LYS A 69 -11.84 7.67 14.20
CA LYS A 69 -11.42 7.64 15.62
C LYS A 69 -11.34 9.00 16.31
N LYS A 70 -11.22 10.10 15.55
CA LYS A 70 -11.11 11.47 16.10
C LYS A 70 -12.48 12.13 16.23
N GLU A 71 -13.44 11.77 15.39
CA GLU A 71 -14.82 12.27 15.45
C GLU A 71 -15.63 11.59 16.57
N ASP A 72 -15.24 10.39 17.01
CA ASP A 72 -15.82 9.68 18.15
C ASP A 72 -15.38 10.20 19.54
N LYS A 73 -14.55 11.25 19.61
CA LYS A 73 -14.06 11.88 20.86
C LYS A 73 -14.56 13.30 21.02
#